data_AF-A0A1C4DGX7-F1
#
_entry.id   AF-A0A1C4DGX7-F1
#
_cell.length_a   1.000
_cell.length_b   1.000
_cell.length_c   1.000
_cell.angle_alpha   90.00
_cell.angle_beta   90.00
_cell.angle_gamma   90.00
#
_symmetry.space_group_name_H-M   'P 1'
#
loop_
_entity.id
_entity.type
_entity.pdbx_description
1 polymer ?
#
loop_
_entity_poly.entity_id
_entity_poly.type
_entity_poly.pdbx_seq_one_letter_code
_entity_poly.pdbx_strand_id
1 'polypeptide(L)'
;MKKLCTILFSIFLLLILSSCGRDILTKDTIEDGFTHRVDFENKLKEYSNGMIEIEDSNIEYRDKENDRIYKADWKGFEIYSTMGKSDWLSNSYTITTEKLVFEDKTANEQYRKLMEIIIRIADPKFTIEEVNKLIDSGVDLNEVKDGRGFYYQLKVGQDPVNNIDFTIVPKGGW
;
A
#
# COMPACT_ATOMS: atom_id res chain seq x y z
N MET A 1 27.12 9.31 50.72
CA MET A 1 26.52 8.29 49.83
C MET A 1 25.25 8.77 49.11
N LYS A 2 24.27 9.42 49.78
CA LYS A 2 23.02 9.87 49.12
C LYS A 2 23.20 10.84 47.92
N LYS A 3 24.14 11.80 48.00
CA LYS A 3 24.38 12.78 46.92
C LYS A 3 24.97 12.16 45.64
N LEU A 4 25.71 11.05 45.75
CA LEU A 4 26.34 10.39 44.62
C LEU A 4 25.31 9.60 43.79
N CYS A 5 24.35 8.93 44.46
CA CYS A 5 23.23 8.27 43.80
C CYS A 5 22.34 9.25 43.01
N THR A 6 22.08 10.45 43.54
CA THR A 6 21.25 11.45 42.86
C THR A 6 21.90 11.93 41.56
N ILE A 7 23.21 12.16 41.57
CA ILE A 7 23.95 12.62 40.37
C ILE A 7 23.99 11.52 39.31
N LEU A 8 24.23 10.27 39.70
CA LEU A 8 24.22 9.12 38.78
C LEU A 8 22.84 8.90 38.15
N PHE A 9 21.76 9.08 38.91
CA PHE A 9 20.40 8.95 38.39
C PHE A 9 20.05 10.07 37.41
N SER A 10 20.47 11.31 37.67
CA SER A 10 20.27 12.44 36.75
C SER A 10 21.03 12.27 35.43
N ILE A 11 22.24 11.72 35.46
CA ILE A 11 23.03 11.43 34.25
C ILE A 11 22.38 10.29 33.45
N PHE A 12 21.88 9.25 34.12
CA PHE A 12 21.17 8.16 33.46
C PHE A 12 19.86 8.61 32.80
N LEU A 13 19.12 9.51 33.46
CA LEU A 13 17.90 10.11 32.90
C LEU A 13 18.19 11.00 31.68
N LEU A 14 19.27 11.79 31.73
CA LEU A 14 19.75 12.58 30.59
C LEU A 14 20.21 11.71 29.42
N LEU A 15 20.84 10.56 29.70
CA LEU A 15 21.24 9.60 28.68
C LEU A 15 20.03 8.92 28.01
N ILE A 16 19.01 8.53 28.77
CA ILE A 16 17.75 7.98 28.23
C ILE A 16 17.00 9.03 27.39
N LEU A 17 16.94 10.28 27.85
CA LEU A 17 16.34 11.37 27.08
C LEU A 17 17.14 11.67 25.80
N SER A 18 18.47 11.54 25.83
CA SER A 18 19.33 11.70 24.65
C SER A 18 19.34 10.49 23.70
N SER A 19 18.87 9.33 24.14
CA SER A 19 18.65 8.15 23.28
C SER A 19 17.23 8.08 22.73
N CYS A 20 16.23 8.64 23.41
CA CYS A 20 14.87 8.81 22.89
C CYS A 20 14.72 10.01 21.93
N GLY A 21 15.65 10.96 21.93
CA GLY A 21 15.65 12.11 21.01
C GLY A 21 16.46 11.91 19.72
N ARG A 22 16.90 10.68 19.46
CA ARG A 22 17.70 10.31 18.27
C ARG A 22 16.92 9.53 17.22
N ASP A 23 15.60 9.52 17.31
CA ASP A 23 14.79 9.52 16.11
C ASP A 23 15.02 10.88 15.46
N ILE A 24 16.05 10.91 14.64
CA ILE A 24 16.20 11.89 13.59
C ILE A 24 14.87 11.81 12.84
N LEU A 25 13.98 12.74 13.17
CA LEU A 25 13.07 13.34 12.21
C LEU A 25 13.96 13.79 11.05
N THR A 26 14.33 12.86 10.17
CA THR A 26 14.26 13.18 8.76
C THR A 26 12.85 13.72 8.65
N LYS A 27 12.75 15.03 8.50
CA LYS A 27 11.52 15.65 8.04
C LYS A 27 11.29 14.94 6.72
N ASP A 28 10.53 13.85 6.79
CA ASP A 28 10.29 12.95 5.69
C ASP A 28 9.55 13.82 4.69
N THR A 29 10.33 14.32 3.74
CA THR A 29 9.83 15.30 2.79
C THR A 29 8.78 14.54 2.02
N ILE A 30 7.51 14.95 2.17
CA ILE A 30 6.38 14.37 1.45
C ILE A 30 6.81 14.21 0.00
N GLU A 31 6.83 12.98 -0.48
CA GLU A 31 7.19 12.67 -1.86
C GLU A 31 5.88 12.70 -2.67
N ASP A 32 5.75 13.67 -3.58
CA ASP A 32 4.54 13.82 -4.38
C ASP A 32 4.25 12.53 -5.15
N GLY A 33 3.02 12.03 -5.05
CA GLY A 33 2.63 10.74 -5.63
C GLY A 33 3.07 9.54 -4.80
N PHE A 34 3.41 9.72 -3.52
CA PHE A 34 3.70 8.64 -2.58
C PHE A 34 2.90 8.76 -1.28
N THR A 35 2.72 7.63 -0.61
CA THR A 35 2.14 7.52 0.73
C THR A 35 3.10 6.74 1.64
N HIS A 36 3.35 7.23 2.85
CA HIS A 36 4.17 6.50 3.82
C HIS A 36 3.55 5.12 4.12
N ARG A 37 4.34 4.04 4.16
CA ARG A 37 3.84 2.66 4.28
C ARG A 37 2.88 2.46 5.45
N VAL A 38 3.28 2.92 6.64
CA VAL A 38 2.44 2.84 7.86
C VAL A 38 1.11 3.59 7.69
N ASP A 39 1.11 4.73 6.99
CA ASP A 39 -0.13 5.48 6.73
C ASP A 39 -1.03 4.73 5.74
N PHE A 40 -0.44 4.09 4.73
CA PHE A 40 -1.16 3.23 3.79
C PHE A 40 -1.84 2.06 4.52
N GLU A 41 -1.09 1.31 5.33
CA GLU A 41 -1.61 0.16 6.09
C GLU A 41 -2.69 0.59 7.10
N ASN A 42 -2.48 1.70 7.81
CA ASN A 42 -3.48 2.25 8.73
C ASN A 42 -4.76 2.71 8.01
N LYS A 43 -4.63 3.39 6.86
CA LYS A 43 -5.79 3.82 6.08
C LYS A 43 -6.56 2.66 5.47
N LEU A 44 -5.90 1.57 5.08
CA LEU A 44 -6.58 0.34 4.68
C LEU A 44 -7.51 -0.15 5.80
N LYS A 45 -6.99 -0.20 7.03
CA LYS A 45 -7.77 -0.59 8.22
C LYS A 45 -8.88 0.39 8.53
N GLU A 46 -8.60 1.68 8.52
CA GLU A 46 -9.57 2.73 8.83
C GLU A 46 -10.73 2.75 7.82
N TYR A 47 -10.43 2.87 6.52
CA TYR A 47 -11.45 3.01 5.48
C TYR A 47 -12.25 1.73 5.24
N SER A 48 -11.72 0.59 5.67
CA SER A 48 -12.42 -0.70 5.63
C SER A 48 -13.22 -1.02 6.90
N ASN A 49 -13.21 -0.14 7.91
CA ASN A 49 -13.74 -0.42 9.25
C ASN A 49 -13.14 -1.71 9.86
N GLY A 50 -11.84 -1.92 9.69
CA GLY A 50 -11.10 -3.07 10.22
C GLY A 50 -11.19 -4.35 9.39
N MET A 51 -11.83 -4.31 8.22
CA MET A 51 -11.97 -5.50 7.37
C MET A 51 -10.68 -5.86 6.60
N ILE A 52 -9.89 -4.84 6.27
CA ILE A 52 -8.60 -4.96 5.58
C ILE A 52 -7.52 -4.57 6.57
N GLU A 53 -6.82 -5.57 7.10
CA GLU A 53 -5.67 -5.40 7.97
C GLU A 53 -4.51 -6.19 7.36
N ILE A 54 -3.38 -5.52 7.20
CA ILE A 54 -2.14 -6.15 6.73
C ILE A 54 -1.44 -6.70 7.97
N GLU A 55 -1.42 -8.02 8.10
CA GLU A 55 -0.78 -8.68 9.25
C GLU A 55 0.74 -8.73 9.09
N ASP A 56 1.21 -9.03 7.88
CA ASP A 56 2.62 -9.05 7.52
C ASP A 56 2.82 -8.41 6.13
N SER A 57 3.74 -7.45 6.04
CA SER A 57 4.26 -6.91 4.78
C SER A 57 5.75 -7.18 4.64
N ASN A 58 6.22 -7.31 3.40
CA ASN A 58 7.61 -7.56 3.05
C ASN A 58 8.12 -6.51 2.05
N ILE A 59 9.42 -6.28 2.04
CA ILE A 59 10.09 -5.44 1.05
C ILE A 59 11.06 -6.33 0.27
N GLU A 60 10.81 -6.48 -1.03
CA GLU A 60 11.66 -7.22 -1.95
C GLU A 60 12.63 -6.26 -2.66
N TYR A 61 13.91 -6.61 -2.73
CA TYR A 61 14.90 -5.90 -3.53
C TYR A 61 15.10 -6.61 -4.85
N ARG A 62 14.96 -5.90 -5.98
CA ARG A 62 15.17 -6.47 -7.32
C ARG A 62 16.48 -5.95 -7.90
N ASP A 63 17.51 -6.79 -7.84
CA ASP A 63 18.88 -6.43 -8.22
C ASP A 63 19.01 -5.94 -9.67
N LYS A 64 18.23 -6.49 -10.61
CA LYS A 64 18.34 -6.18 -12.05
C LYS A 64 17.72 -4.83 -12.39
N GLU A 65 16.59 -4.51 -11.77
CA GLU A 65 15.84 -3.28 -11.97
C GLU A 65 16.32 -2.15 -11.04
N ASN A 66 17.17 -2.49 -10.06
CA ASN A 66 17.68 -1.59 -9.02
C ASN A 66 16.54 -0.85 -8.31
N ASP A 67 15.50 -1.59 -7.95
CA ASP A 67 14.33 -1.07 -7.25
C ASP A 67 13.93 -1.94 -6.05
N ARG A 68 13.01 -1.38 -5.26
CA ARG A 68 12.46 -2.00 -4.04
C ARG A 68 10.96 -2.05 -4.17
N ILE A 69 10.35 -3.17 -3.80
CA ILE A 69 8.93 -3.43 -3.96
C ILE A 69 8.34 -3.78 -2.61
N TYR A 70 7.34 -3.01 -2.19
CA TYR A 70 6.44 -3.39 -1.11
C TYR A 70 5.56 -4.54 -1.59
N LYS A 71 5.40 -5.56 -0.75
CA LYS A 71 4.50 -6.69 -0.96
C LYS A 71 3.71 -6.97 0.31
N ALA A 72 2.40 -7.14 0.19
CA ALA A 72 1.54 -7.64 1.27
C ALA A 72 0.47 -8.59 0.72
N ASP A 73 -0.03 -9.51 1.54
CA ASP A 73 -1.20 -10.33 1.20
C ASP A 73 -2.38 -9.93 2.06
N TRP A 74 -3.56 -9.86 1.45
CA TRP A 74 -4.81 -9.87 2.18
C TRP A 74 -5.77 -10.89 1.57
N LYS A 75 -5.99 -12.00 2.28
CA LYS A 75 -6.92 -13.07 1.89
C LYS A 75 -6.64 -13.68 0.51
N GLY A 76 -5.38 -13.74 0.07
CA GLY A 76 -5.00 -14.20 -1.26
C GLY A 76 -5.11 -13.14 -2.36
N PHE A 77 -5.17 -11.86 -1.98
CA PHE A 77 -4.91 -10.73 -2.86
C PHE A 77 -3.54 -10.15 -2.50
N GLU A 78 -2.55 -10.35 -3.37
CA GLU A 78 -1.22 -9.78 -3.20
C GLU A 78 -1.19 -8.35 -3.72
N ILE A 79 -0.73 -7.43 -2.87
CA ILE A 79 -0.66 -5.99 -3.08
C ILE A 79 0.80 -5.61 -3.25
N TYR A 80 1.12 -4.94 -4.35
CA TYR A 80 2.46 -4.48 -4.70
C TYR A 80 2.49 -2.97 -4.90
N SER A 81 3.59 -2.34 -4.50
CA SER A 81 3.89 -0.94 -4.85
C SER A 81 5.39 -0.72 -4.89
N THR A 82 5.86 0.15 -5.77
CA THR A 82 7.27 0.54 -5.82
C THR A 82 7.61 1.43 -4.64
N MET A 83 8.70 1.13 -3.94
CA MET A 83 9.20 1.97 -2.87
C MET A 83 9.94 3.19 -3.44
N GLY A 84 9.57 4.37 -2.97
CA GLY A 84 10.32 5.61 -3.14
C GLY A 84 11.48 5.69 -2.15
N LYS A 85 11.74 6.88 -1.62
CA LYS A 85 12.75 7.05 -0.56
C LYS A 85 12.32 6.31 0.70
N SER A 86 13.29 5.73 1.40
CA SER A 86 13.09 5.06 2.71
C SER A 86 11.88 4.11 2.74
N ASP A 87 10.76 4.56 3.32
CA ASP A 87 9.52 3.81 3.62
C ASP A 87 8.27 4.38 2.91
N TRP A 88 8.46 5.08 1.79
CA TRP A 88 7.38 5.67 0.99
C TRP A 88 6.94 4.71 -0.12
N LEU A 89 5.64 4.47 -0.24
CA LEU A 89 5.02 3.67 -1.31
C LEU A 89 4.58 4.61 -2.42
N SER A 90 4.87 4.29 -3.68
CA SER A 90 4.26 5.03 -4.77
C SER A 90 2.74 4.86 -4.70
N ASN A 91 2.00 5.91 -5.06
CA ASN A 91 0.55 5.85 -5.25
C ASN A 91 0.20 5.12 -6.57
N SER A 92 1.00 4.10 -6.88
CA SER A 92 0.83 3.16 -7.95
C SER A 92 0.90 1.76 -7.36
N TYR A 93 -0.21 1.06 -7.46
CA TYR A 93 -0.40 -0.23 -6.83
C TYR A 93 -0.74 -1.26 -7.88
N THR A 94 -0.15 -2.46 -7.74
CA THR A 94 -0.53 -3.66 -8.47
C THR A 94 -1.18 -4.64 -7.55
N ILE A 95 -2.39 -5.12 -7.90
CA ILE A 95 -3.12 -6.13 -7.14
C ILE A 95 -3.20 -7.38 -7.98
N THR A 96 -2.68 -8.50 -7.46
CA THR A 96 -2.73 -9.81 -8.12
C THR A 96 -3.42 -10.85 -7.23
N THR A 97 -4.09 -11.82 -7.84
CA THR A 97 -4.76 -12.90 -7.13
C THR A 97 -4.98 -14.06 -8.08
N GLU A 98 -4.93 -15.30 -7.58
CA GLU A 98 -5.32 -16.50 -8.34
C GLU A 98 -6.83 -16.80 -8.26
N LYS A 99 -7.60 -15.98 -7.53
CA LYS A 99 -9.05 -16.16 -7.40
C LYS A 99 -9.74 -15.89 -8.73
N LEU A 100 -10.81 -16.64 -8.99
CA LEU A 100 -11.72 -16.39 -10.12
C LEU A 100 -12.66 -15.23 -9.75
N VAL A 101 -12.12 -14.01 -9.66
CA VAL A 101 -12.78 -12.80 -9.14
C VAL A 101 -14.11 -12.48 -9.82
N PHE A 102 -14.29 -12.86 -11.09
CA PHE A 102 -15.54 -12.60 -11.84
C PHE A 102 -16.56 -13.74 -11.77
N GLU A 103 -16.14 -14.92 -11.30
CA GLU A 103 -16.98 -16.11 -11.20
C GLU A 103 -17.40 -16.38 -9.74
N ASP A 104 -16.56 -16.01 -8.78
CA ASP A 104 -16.82 -16.15 -7.35
C ASP A 104 -17.33 -14.82 -6.76
N LYS A 105 -18.57 -14.84 -6.27
CA LYS A 105 -19.24 -13.66 -5.69
C LYS A 105 -18.47 -13.08 -4.51
N THR A 106 -17.94 -13.92 -3.62
CA THR A 106 -17.21 -13.46 -2.42
C THR A 106 -15.86 -12.86 -2.81
N ALA A 107 -15.14 -13.46 -3.74
CA ALA A 107 -13.92 -12.90 -4.29
C ALA A 107 -14.18 -11.56 -5.00
N ASN A 108 -15.30 -11.45 -5.74
CA ASN A 108 -15.70 -10.21 -6.38
C ASN A 108 -15.94 -9.09 -5.36
N GLU A 109 -16.72 -9.37 -4.32
CA GLU A 109 -17.01 -8.40 -3.24
C GLU A 109 -15.73 -7.95 -2.54
N GLN A 110 -14.80 -8.88 -2.25
CA GLN A 110 -13.50 -8.58 -1.64
C GLN A 110 -12.62 -7.73 -2.56
N TYR A 111 -12.51 -8.11 -3.83
CA TYR A 111 -11.73 -7.39 -4.83
C TYR A 111 -12.23 -5.96 -4.99
N ARG A 112 -13.54 -5.78 -5.18
CA ARG A 112 -14.15 -4.46 -5.35
C ARG A 112 -13.92 -3.57 -4.12
N LYS A 113 -14.01 -4.13 -2.91
CA LYS A 113 -13.76 -3.36 -1.68
C LYS A 113 -12.29 -2.95 -1.55
N LEU A 114 -11.36 -3.83 -1.90
CA LEU A 114 -9.94 -3.53 -1.91
C LEU A 114 -9.61 -2.43 -2.92
N MET A 115 -10.11 -2.53 -4.15
CA MET A 115 -9.97 -1.48 -5.17
C MET A 115 -10.49 -0.13 -4.67
N GLU A 116 -11.72 -0.12 -4.14
CA GLU A 116 -12.38 1.10 -3.68
C GLU A 116 -11.47 1.87 -2.70
N ILE A 117 -10.93 1.14 -1.73
CA ILE A 117 -10.12 1.74 -0.66
C ILE A 117 -8.76 2.19 -1.19
N ILE A 118 -8.07 1.37 -1.97
CA ILE A 118 -6.75 1.74 -2.53
C ILE A 118 -6.88 3.00 -3.40
N ILE A 119 -7.94 3.09 -4.22
CA ILE A 119 -8.21 4.28 -5.04
C ILE A 119 -8.39 5.52 -4.16
N ARG A 120 -9.18 5.41 -3.09
CA ARG A 120 -9.41 6.53 -2.15
C ARG A 120 -8.18 6.92 -1.32
N ILE A 121 -7.25 5.99 -1.10
CA ILE A 121 -5.98 6.30 -0.42
C ILE A 121 -5.04 7.04 -1.37
N ALA A 122 -4.88 6.52 -2.58
CA ALA A 122 -3.99 7.07 -3.61
C ALA A 122 -4.47 8.44 -4.11
N ASP A 123 -5.78 8.59 -4.36
CA ASP A 123 -6.39 9.83 -4.83
C ASP A 123 -7.65 10.17 -4.01
N PRO A 124 -7.47 10.88 -2.87
CA PRO A 124 -8.56 11.20 -1.96
C PRO A 124 -9.57 12.22 -2.52
N LYS A 125 -9.34 12.77 -3.72
CA LYS A 125 -10.29 13.66 -4.39
C LYS A 125 -11.51 12.91 -4.90
N PHE A 126 -11.40 11.60 -5.15
CA PHE A 126 -12.55 10.79 -5.56
C PHE A 126 -13.52 10.55 -4.40
N THR A 127 -14.79 10.78 -4.67
CA THR A 127 -15.89 10.32 -3.82
C THR A 127 -16.11 8.82 -3.94
N ILE A 128 -16.73 8.21 -2.93
CA ILE A 128 -17.10 6.77 -2.96
C ILE A 128 -17.97 6.46 -4.19
N GLU A 129 -18.88 7.36 -4.56
CA GLU A 129 -19.76 7.16 -5.72
C GLU A 129 -18.98 7.18 -7.03
N GLU A 130 -18.01 8.10 -7.20
CA GLU A 130 -17.15 8.14 -8.39
C GLU A 130 -16.28 6.89 -8.48
N VAL A 131 -15.67 6.46 -7.36
CA VAL A 131 -14.88 5.21 -7.34
C VAL A 131 -15.74 4.01 -7.68
N ASN A 132 -16.94 3.90 -7.12
CA ASN A 132 -17.85 2.80 -7.44
C ASN A 132 -18.27 2.82 -8.90
N LYS A 133 -18.59 4.00 -9.48
CA LYS A 133 -18.85 4.13 -10.91
C LYS A 133 -17.66 3.71 -11.77
N LEU A 134 -16.43 4.05 -11.37
CA LEU A 134 -15.21 3.60 -12.08
C LEU A 134 -15.10 2.07 -12.05
N ILE A 135 -15.24 1.46 -10.88
CA ILE A 135 -15.19 0.00 -10.71
C ILE A 135 -16.34 -0.68 -11.47
N ASP A 136 -17.57 -0.17 -11.36
CA ASP A 136 -18.78 -0.70 -12.00
C ASP A 136 -18.77 -0.58 -13.51
N SER A 137 -18.21 0.52 -14.02
CA SER A 137 -18.10 0.70 -15.46
C SER A 137 -17.39 -0.51 -16.05
N GLY A 138 -16.33 -1.00 -15.41
CA GLY A 138 -15.45 -2.02 -16.00
C GLY A 138 -14.98 -1.66 -17.42
N VAL A 139 -15.25 -0.43 -17.88
CA VAL A 139 -15.22 -0.03 -19.30
C VAL A 139 -13.77 0.20 -19.74
N ASP A 140 -12.88 0.48 -18.79
CA ASP A 140 -11.44 0.58 -19.03
C ASP A 140 -10.66 -0.66 -18.60
N LEU A 141 -11.31 -1.70 -18.05
CA LEU A 141 -10.66 -3.00 -17.79
C LEU A 141 -10.36 -3.67 -19.14
N ASN A 142 -9.32 -3.19 -19.80
CA ASN A 142 -8.81 -3.82 -21.01
C ASN A 142 -8.28 -5.19 -20.61
N GLU A 143 -8.82 -6.25 -21.21
CA GLU A 143 -8.15 -7.53 -21.25
C GLU A 143 -6.85 -7.33 -22.04
N VAL A 144 -5.75 -7.15 -21.34
CA VAL A 144 -4.43 -7.06 -21.94
C VAL A 144 -3.86 -8.46 -21.99
N LYS A 145 -3.64 -8.98 -23.19
CA LYS A 145 -2.87 -10.19 -23.40
C LYS A 145 -1.40 -9.85 -23.48
N ASP A 146 -0.60 -10.43 -22.60
CA ASP A 146 0.84 -10.48 -22.78
C ASP A 146 1.28 -11.92 -23.05
N GLY A 147 2.56 -12.15 -23.32
CA GLY A 147 3.09 -13.49 -23.61
C GLY A 147 2.97 -14.50 -22.46
N ARG A 148 2.33 -14.14 -21.34
CA ARG A 148 2.23 -14.90 -20.08
C ARG A 148 0.79 -15.04 -19.58
N GLY A 149 -0.20 -14.47 -20.27
CA GLY A 149 -1.60 -14.58 -19.89
C GLY A 149 -2.43 -13.36 -20.27
N PHE A 150 -3.50 -13.12 -19.51
CA PHE A 150 -4.28 -11.88 -19.61
C PHE A 150 -4.45 -11.24 -18.24
N TYR A 151 -4.50 -9.90 -18.22
CA TYR A 151 -4.79 -9.12 -17.03
C TYR A 151 -5.77 -7.98 -17.35
N TYR A 152 -6.45 -7.49 -16.32
CA TYR A 152 -7.35 -6.35 -16.43
C TYR A 152 -6.73 -5.12 -15.77
N GLN A 153 -6.46 -4.07 -16.56
CA GLN A 153 -5.87 -2.82 -16.08
C GLN A 153 -6.93 -1.74 -15.93
N LEU A 154 -6.98 -1.04 -14.81
CA LEU A 154 -7.77 0.19 -14.65
C LEU A 154 -6.83 1.30 -14.22
N LYS A 155 -6.49 2.22 -15.14
CA LYS A 155 -5.67 3.40 -14.84
C LYS A 155 -6.56 4.52 -14.33
N VAL A 156 -6.39 4.89 -13.07
CA VAL A 156 -7.18 5.96 -12.44
C VAL A 156 -6.27 6.95 -11.70
N GLY A 157 -6.60 8.23 -11.87
CA GLY A 157 -5.96 9.37 -11.22
C GLY A 157 -6.54 10.66 -11.78
N GLN A 158 -7.17 11.49 -10.94
CA GLN A 158 -7.39 12.90 -11.28
C GLN A 158 -6.07 13.66 -11.18
N ASP A 159 -5.17 13.19 -10.31
CA ASP A 159 -3.79 13.65 -10.22
C ASP A 159 -2.89 12.88 -11.20
N PRO A 160 -2.16 13.55 -12.11
CA PRO A 160 -1.29 12.88 -13.09
C PRO A 160 -0.12 12.08 -12.46
N VAL A 161 0.16 12.26 -11.18
CA VAL A 161 1.18 11.47 -10.45
C VAL A 161 0.65 10.16 -9.89
N ASN A 162 -0.67 9.98 -9.84
CA ASN A 162 -1.31 8.78 -9.30
C ASN A 162 -1.66 7.84 -10.46
N ASN A 163 -1.09 6.64 -10.45
CA ASN A 163 -1.31 5.61 -11.48
C ASN A 163 -1.62 4.28 -10.81
N ILE A 164 -2.89 4.00 -10.55
CA ILE A 164 -3.27 2.73 -9.93
C ILE A 164 -3.46 1.70 -11.05
N ASP A 165 -2.89 0.51 -10.91
CA ASP A 165 -2.91 -0.54 -11.94
C ASP A 165 -3.39 -1.86 -11.34
N PHE A 166 -4.65 -2.21 -11.53
CA PHE A 166 -5.15 -3.51 -11.09
C PHE A 166 -4.67 -4.61 -12.06
N THR A 167 -4.46 -5.86 -11.60
CA THR A 167 -3.99 -6.96 -12.45
C THR A 167 -4.53 -8.30 -11.92
N ILE A 168 -5.72 -8.70 -12.35
CA ILE A 168 -6.25 -10.03 -12.00
C ILE A 168 -5.58 -11.08 -12.89
N VAL A 169 -4.98 -12.13 -12.29
CA VAL A 169 -4.37 -13.25 -13.01
C VAL A 169 -5.20 -14.51 -12.75
N PRO A 170 -5.93 -15.06 -13.74
CA PRO A 170 -6.70 -16.27 -13.53
C PRO A 170 -5.81 -17.45 -13.15
N LYS A 171 -6.37 -18.40 -12.39
CA LYS A 171 -5.69 -19.67 -12.08
C LYS A 171 -5.30 -20.39 -13.38
N GLY A 172 -3.99 -20.50 -13.65
CA GLY A 172 -3.42 -21.06 -14.89
C GLY A 172 -2.87 -20.03 -15.88
N GLY A 173 -2.89 -18.74 -15.55
CA GLY A 173 -2.28 -17.66 -16.33
C GLY A 173 -0.81 -17.43 -15.95
N TRP A 174 0.05 -18.37 -16.33
CA TRP A 174 1.47 -18.16 -16.68
C TRP A 174 1.83 -19.16 -17.79
#